data_AF-A0A260S5M6-F1
#
_entry.id   AF-A0A260S5M6-F1
#
_cell.length_a   1.000
_cell.length_b   1.000
_cell.length_c   1.000
_cell.angle_alpha   90.00
_cell.angle_beta   90.00
_cell.angle_gamma   90.00
#
_symmetry.space_group_name_H-M   'P 1'
#
loop_
_entity.id
_entity.type
_entity.pdbx_description
1 polymer ?
#
loop_
_entity_poly.entity_id
_entity_poly.type
_entity_poly.pdbx_seq_one_letter_code
_entity_poly.pdbx_strand_id
1 'polypeptide(L)'
;MNAEMAIGDKVTFIGEPRRPYTVRATSPHYAVLTRQADFKPKGTDFYCIVDWRKSVRGPCNLIGQGWDTTTDESCEELCSELEAGRIEVSHRNRVPLDIQEVPQ
;
A
#
# COMPACT_ATOMS: atom_id res chain seq x y z
N MET A 1 -18.54 4.74 3.45
CA MET A 1 -17.69 5.90 3.80
C MET A 1 -16.31 5.52 3.31
N ASN A 2 -15.82 6.14 2.24
CA ASN A 2 -14.45 5.89 1.80
C ASN A 2 -13.57 6.65 2.79
N ALA A 3 -12.75 5.95 3.57
CA ALA A 3 -11.76 6.62 4.40
C ALA A 3 -10.74 7.23 3.44
N GLU A 4 -10.70 8.55 3.35
CA GLU A 4 -9.67 9.23 2.57
C GLU A 4 -8.37 9.12 3.38
N MET A 5 -7.43 8.33 2.89
CA MET A 5 -6.10 8.22 3.48
C MET A 5 -5.29 9.45 3.09
N ALA A 6 -4.62 10.07 4.06
CA ALA A 6 -3.64 11.12 3.82
C ALA A 6 -2.21 10.58 3.95
N ILE A 7 -1.25 11.18 3.25
CA ILE A 7 0.17 10.86 3.41
C ILE A 7 0.58 11.08 4.87
N GLY A 8 1.24 10.09 5.46
CA GLY A 8 1.62 10.07 6.88
C GLY A 8 0.68 9.29 7.78
N ASP A 9 -0.56 9.04 7.35
CA ASP A 9 -1.54 8.29 8.14
C ASP A 9 -1.05 6.88 8.48
N LYS A 10 -1.49 6.40 9.64
CA LYS A 10 -1.22 5.04 10.10
C LYS A 10 -2.44 4.17 9.86
N VAL A 11 -2.27 3.07 9.15
CA VAL A 11 -3.36 2.17 8.78
C VAL A 11 -3.08 0.77 9.29
N THR A 12 -4.05 0.18 9.97
CA THR A 12 -4.06 -1.24 10.33
C THR A 12 -5.13 -1.97 9.53
N PHE A 13 -4.84 -3.21 9.14
CA PHE A 13 -5.79 -4.09 8.47
C PHE A 13 -6.24 -5.19 9.43
N ILE A 14 -7.49 -5.61 9.31
CA ILE A 14 -8.06 -6.67 10.14
C ILE A 14 -7.24 -7.95 9.95
N GLY A 15 -6.81 -8.56 11.05
CA GLY A 15 -6.07 -9.82 11.03
C GLY A 15 -4.57 -9.71 10.70
N GLU A 16 -4.03 -8.50 10.51
CA GLU A 16 -2.59 -8.28 10.33
C GLU A 16 -1.86 -7.93 11.64
N PRO A 17 -0.52 -8.17 11.71
CA PRO A 17 0.28 -7.88 12.89
C PRO A 17 0.16 -6.41 13.34
N ARG A 18 0.40 -6.17 14.64
CA ARG A 18 0.18 -4.88 15.32
C ARG A 18 0.87 -3.65 14.71
N ARG A 19 1.86 -3.81 13.84
CA ARG A 19 2.60 -2.66 13.29
C ARG A 19 1.77 -2.01 12.18
N PRO A 20 1.32 -0.75 12.35
CA PRO A 20 0.57 -0.08 11.30
C PRO A 20 1.45 0.16 10.08
N TYR A 21 0.83 0.16 8.91
CA TYR A 21 1.40 0.74 7.71
C TYR A 21 1.37 2.26 7.80
N THR A 22 2.29 2.91 7.10
CA THR A 22 2.31 4.35 6.89
C THR A 22 1.91 4.61 5.45
N VAL A 23 0.98 5.52 5.21
CA VAL A 23 0.65 5.98 3.86
C VAL A 23 1.79 6.84 3.35
N ARG A 24 2.36 6.48 2.20
CA ARG A 24 3.52 7.15 1.60
C ARG A 24 3.16 7.93 0.33
N ALA A 25 2.16 7.47 -0.41
CA ALA A 25 1.63 8.17 -1.57
C ALA A 25 0.15 7.86 -1.74
N THR A 26 -0.59 8.78 -2.36
CA THR A 26 -2.03 8.68 -2.60
C THR A 26 -2.39 9.25 -3.96
N SER A 27 -3.37 8.63 -4.62
CA SER A 27 -4.04 9.13 -5.82
C SER A 27 -5.56 9.05 -5.61
N PRO A 28 -6.39 9.54 -6.56
CA PRO A 28 -7.84 9.41 -6.46
C PRO A 28 -8.34 7.97 -6.26
N HIS A 29 -7.60 6.97 -6.77
CA HIS A 29 -8.04 5.57 -6.77
C HIS A 29 -7.12 4.61 -6.01
N TYR A 30 -5.93 5.05 -5.64
CA TYR A 30 -4.93 4.19 -5.01
C TYR A 30 -4.27 4.86 -3.81
N ALA A 31 -3.72 4.03 -2.93
CA ALA A 31 -2.75 4.46 -1.92
C ALA A 31 -1.60 3.46 -1.86
N VAL A 32 -0.38 3.96 -1.66
CA VAL A 32 0.82 3.15 -1.43
C VAL A 32 1.19 3.30 0.04
N LEU A 33 1.30 2.17 0.73
CA LEU A 33 1.62 2.12 2.14
C LEU A 33 2.86 1.28 2.37
N THR A 34 3.69 1.67 3.34
CA THR A 34 4.86 0.87 3.76
C THR A 34 4.86 0.60 5.25
N ARG A 35 5.47 -0.50 5.65
CA ARG A 35 5.80 -0.77 7.05
C ARG A 35 7.14 -1.49 7.14
N GLN A 36 7.84 -1.31 8.25
CA GLN A 36 8.98 -2.14 8.59
C GLN A 36 8.56 -3.62 8.61
N ALA A 37 9.32 -4.45 7.90
CA ALA A 37 9.12 -5.88 7.90
C ALA A 37 9.39 -6.48 9.28
N ASP A 38 8.50 -7.35 9.74
CA ASP A 38 8.62 -8.00 11.04
C ASP A 38 9.89 -8.85 11.10
N PHE A 39 10.61 -8.76 12.21
CA PHE A 39 11.85 -9.50 12.46
C PHE A 39 12.99 -9.25 11.43
N LYS A 40 12.91 -8.17 10.64
CA LYS A 40 13.98 -7.74 9.72
C LYS A 40 14.75 -6.53 10.27
N PRO A 41 16.01 -6.32 9.83
CA PRO A 41 16.75 -5.11 10.14
C PRO A 41 15.98 -3.85 9.72
N LYS A 42 16.25 -2.75 10.41
CA LYS A 42 15.66 -1.45 10.08
C LYS A 42 15.97 -1.09 8.62
N GLY A 43 14.96 -0.64 7.88
CA GLY A 43 15.08 -0.26 6.47
C GLY A 43 14.73 -1.38 5.48
N THR A 44 14.33 -2.55 5.96
CA THR A 44 13.64 -3.56 5.14
C THR A 44 12.14 -3.37 5.28
N ASP A 45 11.49 -2.78 4.28
CA ASP A 45 10.07 -2.48 4.32
C ASP A 45 9.25 -3.47 3.48
N PHE A 46 8.03 -3.74 3.95
CA PHE A 46 6.95 -4.28 3.13
C PHE A 46 6.09 -3.13 2.63
N TYR A 47 5.69 -3.20 1.37
CA TYR A 47 4.70 -2.30 0.81
C TYR A 47 3.37 -3.01 0.56
N CYS A 48 2.31 -2.23 0.52
CA CYS A 48 0.97 -2.65 0.16
C CYS A 48 0.32 -1.53 -0.65
N ILE A 49 -0.33 -1.88 -1.75
CA ILE A 49 -1.15 -0.97 -2.54
C ILE A 49 -2.61 -1.22 -2.17
N VAL A 50 -3.36 -0.15 -1.91
CA VAL A 50 -4.82 -0.16 -1.81
C VAL A 50 -5.40 0.29 -3.15
N ASP A 51 -6.38 -0.44 -3.68
CA ASP A 51 -7.20 -0.08 -4.84
C ASP A 51 -8.65 0.12 -4.37
N TRP A 52 -9.07 1.38 -4.30
CA TRP A 52 -10.40 1.76 -3.81
C TRP A 52 -11.51 1.32 -4.76
N ARG A 53 -11.24 1.32 -6.07
CA ARG A 53 -12.24 0.98 -7.10
C ARG A 53 -12.62 -0.48 -7.03
N LYS A 54 -11.64 -1.34 -6.76
CA LYS A 54 -11.85 -2.79 -6.66
C LYS A 54 -12.05 -3.25 -5.21
N SER A 55 -11.88 -2.37 -4.23
CA SER A 55 -11.96 -2.69 -2.79
C SER A 55 -11.02 -3.84 -2.40
N VAL A 56 -9.78 -3.77 -2.88
CA VAL A 56 -8.73 -4.77 -2.63
C VAL A 56 -7.43 -4.10 -2.22
N ARG A 57 -6.53 -4.89 -1.63
CA ARG A 57 -5.15 -4.49 -1.37
C ARG A 57 -4.17 -5.60 -1.68
N GLY A 58 -2.92 -5.24 -2.01
CA GLY A 58 -1.87 -6.21 -2.32
C GLY A 58 -0.63 -5.57 -2.96
N PRO A 59 0.34 -6.38 -3.40
CA PRO A 59 1.51 -5.88 -4.14
C PRO A 59 1.15 -5.55 -5.60
N CYS A 60 2.06 -4.95 -6.35
CA CYS A 60 1.87 -4.74 -7.78
C CYS A 60 1.90 -6.07 -8.57
N ASN A 61 1.42 -6.07 -9.80
CA ASN A 61 1.33 -7.24 -10.68
C ASN A 61 2.64 -7.58 -11.42
N LEU A 62 3.73 -6.85 -11.18
CA LEU A 62 5.04 -7.13 -11.77
C LEU A 62 5.58 -8.49 -11.30
N ILE A 63 6.23 -9.22 -12.23
CA ILE A 63 6.87 -10.51 -11.94
C ILE A 63 8.31 -10.23 -11.50
N GLY A 64 8.71 -10.68 -10.30
CA GLY A 64 10.06 -10.50 -9.77
C GLY A 64 10.07 -9.89 -8.36
N GLN A 65 10.98 -8.93 -8.12
CA GLN A 65 11.19 -8.31 -6.80
C GLN A 65 10.11 -7.27 -6.40
N GLY A 66 9.12 -7.03 -7.25
CA GLY A 66 8.09 -6.01 -7.00
C GLY A 66 8.55 -4.61 -7.40
N TRP A 67 8.16 -3.61 -6.63
CA TRP A 67 8.52 -2.20 -6.82
C TRP A 67 9.39 -1.72 -5.65
N ASP A 68 10.35 -0.84 -5.92
CA ASP A 68 11.15 -0.22 -4.87
C ASP A 68 10.35 0.89 -4.18
N THR A 69 10.05 0.72 -2.89
CA THR A 69 9.28 1.69 -2.09
C THR A 69 10.13 2.26 -0.95
N THR A 70 11.45 2.33 -1.12
CA THR A 70 12.36 2.83 -0.09
C THR A 70 12.30 4.35 0.08
N THR A 71 11.99 5.11 -0.98
CA THR A 71 11.83 6.58 -0.91
C THR A 71 10.38 7.01 -1.15
N ASP A 72 10.07 8.25 -0.76
CA ASP A 72 8.76 8.86 -1.04
C ASP A 72 8.56 9.04 -2.55
N GLU A 73 9.59 9.48 -3.29
CA GLU A 73 9.49 9.65 -4.75
C GLU A 73 9.16 8.33 -5.46
N SER A 74 9.77 7.21 -5.06
CA SER A 74 9.46 5.91 -5.67
C SER A 74 8.04 5.43 -5.32
N CYS A 75 7.50 5.81 -4.17
CA CYS A 75 6.11 5.54 -3.81
C CYS A 75 5.14 6.38 -4.65
N GLU A 76 5.45 7.66 -4.89
CA GLU A 76 4.69 8.55 -5.76
C GLU A 76 4.70 8.06 -7.22
N GLU A 77 5.86 7.62 -7.71
CA GLU A 77 5.98 7.02 -9.04
C GLU A 77 5.09 5.78 -9.17
N LEU A 78 5.16 4.85 -8.21
CA LEU A 78 4.29 3.68 -8.18
C LEU A 78 2.80 4.06 -8.23
N CYS A 79 2.41 5.10 -7.47
CA CYS A 79 1.05 5.58 -7.43
C CYS A 79 0.60 6.17 -8.78
N SER A 80 1.48 6.93 -9.44
CA SER A 80 1.26 7.49 -10.79
C SER A 80 1.13 6.40 -11.85
N GLU A 81 1.97 5.37 -11.81
CA GLU A 81 1.92 4.22 -12.73
C GLU A 81 0.61 3.42 -12.59
N LEU A 82 0.11 3.24 -11.35
CA LEU A 82 -1.19 2.63 -11.06
C LEU A 82 -2.35 3.46 -11.62
N GLU A 83 -2.32 4.77 -11.40
CA GLU A 83 -3.36 5.69 -11.87
C GLU A 83 -3.40 5.73 -13.41
N ALA A 84 -2.23 5.67 -14.05
CA ALA A 84 -2.12 5.58 -15.50
C ALA A 84 -2.48 4.19 -16.07
N GLY A 85 -2.72 3.19 -15.21
CA GLY A 85 -3.07 1.83 -15.62
C GLY A 85 -1.92 1.06 -16.28
N ARG A 86 -0.67 1.50 -16.12
CA ARG A 86 0.52 0.82 -16.65
C ARG A 86 0.89 -0.41 -15.80
N ILE A 87 0.53 -0.36 -14.53
CA ILE A 87 0.61 -1.47 -13.57
C ILE A 87 -0.70 -1.59 -12.81
N GLU A 88 -0.92 -2.75 -12.18
CA GLU A 88 -2.12 -3.00 -11.37
C GLU A 88 -1.75 -3.65 -10.04
N VAL A 89 -2.69 -3.67 -9.09
CA VAL A 89 -2.61 -4.57 -7.94
C VAL A 89 -2.67 -6.03 -8.43
N SER A 90 -1.75 -6.86 -7.95
CA SER A 90 -1.62 -8.27 -8.30
C SER A 90 -2.94 -9.02 -8.18
N HIS A 91 -3.35 -9.73 -9.23
CA HIS A 91 -4.58 -10.52 -9.19
C HIS A 91 -4.42 -11.79 -8.33
N ARG A 92 -3.19 -12.32 -8.22
CA ARG A 92 -2.87 -13.55 -7.49
C ARG A 92 -2.64 -13.32 -5.99
N ASN A 93 -2.09 -12.16 -5.63
CA ASN A 93 -1.60 -11.88 -4.28
C ASN A 93 -2.38 -10.74 -3.60
N ARG A 94 -3.59 -10.43 -4.08
CA ARG A 94 -4.48 -9.45 -3.44
C ARG A 94 -5.45 -10.09 -2.46
N VAL A 95 -5.88 -9.31 -1.48
CA VAL A 95 -6.90 -9.65 -0.50
C VAL A 95 -7.96 -8.53 -0.45
N PRO A 96 -9.16 -8.79 0.09
CA PRO A 96 -10.15 -7.74 0.34
C PRO A 96 -9.58 -6.59 1.19
N LEU A 97 -10.12 -5.39 0.96
CA LEU A 97 -9.75 -4.21 1.73
C LEU A 97 -10.51 -4.16 3.07
N ASP A 98 -9.91 -4.72 4.10
CA ASP A 98 -10.47 -4.77 5.46
C ASP A 98 -9.68 -3.85 6.41
N ILE A 99 -10.00 -2.55 6.43
CA ILE A 99 -9.34 -1.55 7.30
C ILE A 99 -9.88 -1.68 8.73
N GLN A 100 -9.00 -1.81 9.72
CA GLN A 100 -9.36 -1.94 11.13
C GLN A 100 -9.55 -0.57 11.80
N GLU A 101 -8.69 0.41 11.51
CA GLU A 101 -8.77 1.79 12.00
C GLU A 101 -7.89 2.72 11.15
N VAL A 102 -8.37 3.95 10.89
CA VAL A 102 -7.54 5.10 10.50
C VAL A 102 -7.61 6.07 11.69
N PRO A 103 -6.53 6.30 12.45
CA PRO A 103 -6.54 7.33 13.49
C PRO A 103 -6.84 8.67 12.83
N GLN A 104 -7.92 9.32 13.26
CA GLN A 104 -8.23 10.71 12.90
C GLN A 104 -7.31 11.69 13.63
#